data_AF-Q97BS5-F1
#
_entry.id   AF-Q97BS5-F1
#
_cell.length_a   1.000
_cell.length_b   1.000
_cell.length_c   1.000
_cell.angle_alpha   90.00
_cell.angle_beta   90.00
_cell.angle_gamma   90.00
#
_symmetry.space_group_name_H-M   'P 1'
#
loop_
_entity.id
_entity.type
_entity.pdbx_description
1 polymer ?
#
loop_
_entity_poly.entity_id
_entity_poly.type
_entity_poly.pdbx_seq_one_letter_code
_entity_poly.pdbx_strand_id
1 'polypeptide(L)' 'MDIRRLAKEKRRSFGKVVAGIVLLVIAIPVFLDYKVFPVINSEIGPHQIGSWLALLFSFIGFILIIVGMGEMDI' A
#
# COMPACT_ATOMS: atom_id res chain seq x y z
N MET A 1 -31.09 -8.05 4.52
CA MET A 1 -30.00 -7.20 4.02
C MET A 1 -30.35 -6.73 2.62
N ASP A 2 -30.19 -5.44 2.34
CA ASP A 2 -30.54 -4.84 1.05
C ASP A 2 -29.46 -5.14 -0.01
N ILE A 3 -29.83 -5.71 -1.16
CA ILE A 3 -28.90 -6.14 -2.22
C ILE A 3 -28.04 -4.97 -2.72
N ARG A 4 -28.60 -3.76 -2.73
CA ARG A 4 -27.88 -2.54 -3.13
C ARG A 4 -26.74 -2.19 -2.17
N ARG A 5 -26.92 -2.49 -0.88
CA ARG A 5 -25.91 -2.23 0.15
C ARG A 5 -24.76 -3.22 0.05
N LEU A 6 -25.06 -4.50 -0.14
CA LEU A 6 -24.06 -5.56 -0.38
C LEU A 6 -23.18 -5.26 -1.61
N ALA A 7 -23.78 -4.84 -2.72
CA ALA A 7 -23.04 -4.49 -3.93
C ALA A 7 -22.12 -3.27 -3.72
N LYS A 8 -22.56 -2.28 -2.94
CA LYS A 8 -21.76 -1.10 -2.60
C LYS A 8 -20.58 -1.45 -1.69
N GLU A 9 -20.80 -2.31 -0.70
CA GLU A 9 -19.76 -2.80 0.22
C GLU A 9 -18.69 -3.59 -0.55
N LYS A 10 -19.09 -4.54 -1.41
CA LYS A 10 -18.17 -5.30 -2.25
C LYS A 10 -17.33 -4.42 -3.17
N ARG A 11 -17.93 -3.40 -3.79
CA ARG A 11 -17.20 -2.43 -4.64
C ARG A 11 -16.21 -1.59 -3.83
N ARG A 12 -16.56 -1.21 -2.60
CA ARG A 12 -15.67 -0.47 -1.70
C ARG A 12 -14.45 -1.33 -1.33
N SER A 13 -14.67 -2.60 -0.98
CA SER A 13 -13.60 -3.52 -0.61
C SER A 13 -12.68 -3.82 -1.79
N PHE A 14 -13.23 -3.99 -3.00
CA PHE A 14 -12.43 -4.07 -4.23
C PHE A 14 -11.58 -2.80 -4.44
N GLY A 15 -12.14 -1.62 -4.18
CA GLY A 15 -11.39 -0.36 -4.24
C GLY A 15 -10.20 -0.31 -3.28
N LYS A 16 -10.31 -0.90 -2.08
CA LYS A 16 -9.19 -1.01 -1.13
C LYS A 16 -8.08 -1.89 -1.68
N VAL A 17 -8.43 -3.04 -2.26
CA VAL A 17 -7.45 -3.95 -2.89
C VAL A 17 -6.69 -3.24 -4.02
N VAL A 18 -7.43 -2.56 -4.91
CA VAL A 18 -6.81 -1.81 -6.02
C VAL A 18 -5.90 -0.69 -5.51
N ALA A 19 -6.37 0.09 -4.53
CA ALA A 19 -5.55 1.15 -3.94
C ALA A 19 -4.27 0.60 -3.28
N GLY A 20 -4.38 -0.54 -2.61
CA GLY A 20 -3.23 -1.22 -2.02
C GLY A 20 -2.21 -1.65 -3.08
N ILE A 21 -2.66 -2.28 -4.17
CA ILE A 21 -1.79 -2.68 -5.29
C ILE A 21 -1.08 -1.46 -5.90
N VAL A 22 -1.80 -0.36 -6.13
CA VAL A 22 -1.21 0.87 -6.69
C VAL A 22 -0.13 1.43 -5.78
N LEU A 23 -0.36 1.49 -4.46
CA LEU A 23 0.65 1.94 -3.50
C LEU A 23 1.89 1.05 -3.51
N LEU A 24 1.73 -0.27 -3.63
CA LEU A 24 2.87 -1.20 -3.76
C LEU A 24 3.67 -0.93 -5.04
N VAL A 25 3.00 -0.74 -6.18
CA VAL A 25 3.67 -0.46 -7.47
C VAL A 25 4.47 0.83 -7.41
N ILE A 26 3.93 1.89 -6.79
CA ILE A 26 4.63 3.18 -6.64
C ILE A 26 5.89 3.04 -5.76
N ALA A 27 5.90 2.12 -4.80
CA ALA A 27 7.05 1.92 -3.91
C ALA A 27 8.21 1.14 -4.57
N ILE A 28 7.94 0.33 -5.61
CA ILE A 28 8.96 -0.53 -6.25
C ILE A 28 10.20 0.25 -6.73
N PRO A 29 10.08 1.35 -7.51
CA PRO A 29 11.25 2.07 -8.02
C PRO A 29 12.18 2.54 -6.90
N VAL A 30 11.61 3.00 -5.79
CA VAL A 30 12.35 3.51 -4.64
C VAL A 30 13.20 2.40 -4.00
N PHE A 31 12.69 1.17 -3.91
CA PHE A 31 13.48 0.05 -3.37
C PHE A 31 14.60 -0.41 -4.31
N LEU A 32 14.36 -0.33 -5.63
CA LEU A 32 15.36 -0.65 -6.65
C LEU A 32 16.50 0.37 -6.64
N ASP A 33 16.17 1.66 -6.53
CA ASP A 33 17.16 2.74 -6.60
C ASP A 33 17.95 2.93 -5.29
N TYR A 34 17.32 2.77 -4.13
CA TYR A 34 17.91 3.13 -2.83
C TYR A 34 18.39 1.96 -1.98
N LYS A 35 18.62 0.79 -2.58
CA LYS A 35 19.08 -0.44 -1.90
C LYS A 35 18.17 -0.86 -0.75
N VAL A 36 16.92 -1.26 -1.04
CA VAL A 36 15.96 -2.03 -0.21
C VAL A 36 15.61 -1.50 1.20
N PHE A 37 16.54 -1.02 2.03
CA PHE A 37 16.31 -0.55 3.38
C PHE A 37 16.95 0.81 3.65
N PRO A 38 16.21 1.74 4.30
CA PRO A 38 16.76 3.01 4.72
C PRO A 38 17.90 2.79 5.73
N VAL A 39 19.03 3.45 5.49
CA VAL A 39 20.19 3.41 6.39
C VAL A 39 20.13 4.61 7.32
N ILE A 40 20.41 4.41 8.62
CA ILE A 40 20.48 5.50 9.62
C ILE A 40 21.89 6.09 9.58
N ASN A 41 22.30 6.65 8.44
CA ASN A 41 23.59 7.35 8.36
C ASN A 41 23.36 8.85 8.15
N SER A 42 24.26 9.70 8.65
CA SER A 42 24.07 11.15 8.79
C SER A 42 23.99 11.96 7.48
N GLU A 43 24.09 11.29 6.33
CA GLU A 43 23.79 11.87 5.02
C GLU A 43 22.27 11.90 4.81
N ILE A 44 21.60 12.81 5.51
CA ILE A 44 20.15 13.08 5.42
C ILE A 44 19.87 13.72 4.05
N GLY A 45 19.95 12.94 2.99
CA GLY A 45 19.59 13.37 1.64
C GLY A 45 18.12 13.07 1.31
N PRO A 46 17.58 13.67 0.23
CA PRO A 46 16.21 13.41 -0.25
C PRO A 46 15.90 11.92 -0.46
N HIS A 47 16.94 11.13 -0.75
CA HIS A 47 16.88 9.69 -0.95
C HIS A 47 16.45 8.92 0.30
N GLN A 48 16.87 9.31 1.51
CA GLN A 48 16.46 8.63 2.74
C GLN A 48 14.96 8.83 3.01
N ILE A 49 14.45 10.05 2.82
CA ILE A 49 13.03 10.37 3.00
C ILE A 49 12.18 9.56 2.00
N GLY A 50 12.64 9.46 0.74
CA GLY A 50 12.02 8.62 -0.28
C GLY A 50 11.89 7.16 0.17
N SER A 51 12.97 6.55 0.66
CA SER A 51 12.96 5.16 1.15
C SER A 51 12.01 4.93 2.31
N TRP A 52 11.94 5.85 3.28
CA TRP A 52 10.99 5.75 4.39
C TRP A 52 9.53 5.89 3.93
N LEU A 53 9.25 6.79 2.98
CA LEU A 53 7.93 6.94 2.37
C LEU A 53 7.52 5.67 1.60
N ALA A 54 8.43 5.09 0.82
CA ALA A 54 8.17 3.85 0.10
C ALA A 54 7.93 2.67 1.05
N LEU A 55 8.67 2.58 2.16
CA LEU A 55 8.42 1.59 3.21
C LEU A 55 7.01 1.77 3.80
N LEU A 56 6.63 3.00 4.14
CA LEU A 56 5.31 3.31 4.68
C LEU A 56 4.19 2.98 3.69
N PHE A 57 4.31 3.39 2.43
CA PHE A 57 3.34 3.07 1.38
C PHE A 57 3.24 1.57 1.12
N SER A 58 4.36 0.85 1.22
CA SER A 58 4.35 -0.60 1.10
C SER A 58 3.58 -1.27 2.24
N PHE A 59 3.81 -0.81 3.47
CA PHE A 59 3.11 -1.31 4.65
C PHE A 59 1.60 -1.03 4.58
N ILE A 60 1.21 0.22 4.29
CA ILE A 60 -0.20 0.61 4.15
C ILE A 60 -0.85 -0.13 2.98
N GLY A 61 -0.16 -0.22 1.85
CA GLY A 61 -0.65 -0.92 0.66
C GLY A 61 -0.94 -2.39 0.93
N PHE A 62 -0.05 -3.06 1.66
CA PHE A 62 -0.24 -4.44 2.06
C PHE A 62 -1.44 -4.63 3.00
N ILE A 63 -1.60 -3.75 4.00
CA ILE A 63 -2.77 -3.76 4.91
C ILE A 63 -4.08 -3.57 4.13
N LEU A 64 -4.12 -2.64 3.18
CA LEU A 64 -5.32 -2.39 2.37
C LEU A 64 -5.72 -3.61 1.54
N ILE A 65 -4.74 -4.36 1.02
CA ILE A 65 -4.99 -5.62 0.31
C ILE A 65 -5.58 -6.65 1.28
N ILE A 66 -4.95 -6.88 2.44
CA ILE A 66 -5.44 -7.87 3.42
C ILE A 66 -6.87 -7.54 3.86
N VAL A 67 -7.12 -6.30 4.27
CA VAL A 67 -8.44 -5.87 4.74
C VAL A 67 -9.46 -5.92 3.59
N GLY A 68 -9.08 -5.46 2.39
CA GLY A 68 -9.95 -5.49 1.23
C GLY A 68 -10.33 -6.91 0.81
N MET A 69 -9.37 -7.85 0.84
CA MET A 69 -9.61 -9.26 0.55
C MET A 69 -10.46 -9.93 1.63
N GLY A 70 -10.17 -9.67 2.92
CA GLY A 70 -10.96 -10.20 4.02
C GLY A 70 -12.42 -9.74 3.99
N GLU A 71 -12.68 -8.47 3.65
CA GLU A 71 -14.05 -7.97 3.48
C GLU A 71 -14.75 -8.50 2.22
N MET A 72 -14.03 -9.03 1.24
CA MET A 72 -14.62 -9.62 0.03
C MET A 72 -14.97 -11.10 0.18
N ASP A 73 -14.33 -11.78 1.14
CA ASP A 73 -14.56 -13.19 1.46
C ASP A 73 -15.70 -13.38 2.48
N ILE A 74 -15.98 -12.35 3.29
CA ILE A 74 -17.15 -12.26 4.19
C ILE A 74 -18.41 -11.85 3.42
#